data_AF-A0A4V1QQQ6-F1
#
_entry.id   AF-A0A4V1QQQ6-F1
#
_cell.length_a   1.000
_cell.length_b   1.000
_cell.length_c   1.000
_cell.angle_alpha   90.00
_cell.angle_beta   90.00
_cell.angle_gamma   90.00
#
_symmetry.space_group_name_H-M   'P 1'
#
loop_
_entity.id
_entity.type
_entity.pdbx_description
1 polymer ?
#
loop_
_entity_poly.entity_id
_entity_poly.type
_entity_poly.pdbx_seq_one_letter_code
_entity_poly.pdbx_strand_id
1 'polypeptide(L)'
;MAPRSPTAGETDAERLVARLRAGGRTVACAESLTGGLLSATIVDVPGASNVLLGGIVAYATELKGALVGVDGRLLDERGPVDPEVARQLAERIRARCAVGGR
;
A
#
# COMPACT_ATOMS: atom_id res chain seq x y z
N MET A 1 -2.86 20.87 7.05
CA MET A 1 -1.96 19.90 7.72
C MET A 1 -0.91 20.70 8.43
N ALA A 2 -0.86 20.66 9.77
CA ALA A 2 0.11 21.46 10.52
C ALA A 2 1.54 20.92 10.30
N PRO A 3 2.56 21.77 10.13
CA PRO A 3 3.94 21.31 10.04
C PRO A 3 4.37 20.69 11.37
N ARG A 4 4.97 19.50 11.33
CA ARG A 4 5.56 18.89 12.52
C ARG A 4 6.85 19.62 12.87
N SER A 5 7.00 19.98 14.14
CA SER A 5 8.24 20.52 14.70
C SER A 5 9.39 19.50 14.55
N PRO A 6 10.61 19.92 14.18
CA PRO A 6 11.70 19.00 13.90
C PRO A 6 12.48 18.65 15.18
N THR A 7 12.29 17.44 15.71
CA THR A 7 13.27 16.74 16.56
C THR A 7 12.99 15.24 16.66
N ALA A 8 13.38 14.47 15.64
CA ALA A 8 13.62 13.02 15.69
C ALA A 8 14.36 12.60 14.40
N GLY A 9 15.16 11.54 14.43
CA GLY A 9 15.84 11.02 13.24
C GLY A 9 14.87 10.67 12.10
N GLU A 10 15.42 10.42 10.91
CA GLU A 10 14.65 10.07 9.70
C GLU A 10 13.63 8.95 9.99
N THR A 11 12.38 9.17 9.61
CA THR A 11 11.28 8.20 9.75
C THR A 11 11.38 7.09 8.71
N ASP A 12 10.68 5.98 8.95
CA ASP A 12 10.60 4.85 8.00
C ASP A 12 10.01 5.27 6.65
N ALA A 13 9.03 6.17 6.68
CA ALA A 13 8.39 6.70 5.48
C ALA A 13 9.34 7.58 4.66
N GLU A 14 10.12 8.44 5.34
CA GLU A 14 11.17 9.24 4.68
C GLU A 14 12.22 8.33 4.03
N ARG A 15 12.70 7.31 4.74
CA ARG A 15 13.63 6.31 4.20
C ARG A 15 13.05 5.57 2.99
N LEU A 16 11.77 5.18 3.06
CA LEU A 16 11.09 4.50 1.96
C LEU A 16 11.04 5.38 0.71
N VAL A 17 10.55 6.61 0.85
CA VAL A 17 10.43 7.55 -0.28
C VAL A 17 11.80 7.86 -0.88
N ALA A 18 12.81 8.13 -0.05
CA ALA A 18 14.17 8.38 -0.52
C ALA A 18 14.72 7.19 -1.35
N ARG A 19 14.58 5.96 -0.84
CA ARG A 19 15.08 4.74 -1.51
C ARG A 19 14.33 4.38 -2.79
N LEU A 20 13.02 4.65 -2.84
CA LEU A 20 12.22 4.43 -4.05
C LEU A 20 12.57 5.45 -5.12
N ARG A 21 12.67 6.74 -4.76
CA ARG A 21 13.09 7.81 -5.68
C ARG A 21 14.47 7.58 -6.26
N ALA A 22 15.46 7.27 -5.41
CA ALA A 22 16.82 6.99 -5.86
C ALA A 22 16.91 5.79 -6.81
N GLY A 23 16.01 4.81 -6.66
CA GLY A 23 15.95 3.63 -7.52
C GLY A 23 15.02 3.74 -8.73
N GLY A 24 14.34 4.87 -8.94
CA GLY A 24 13.31 5.00 -9.98
C GLY A 24 12.15 4.02 -9.83
N ARG A 25 11.85 3.59 -8.60
CA ARG A 25 10.83 2.60 -8.28
C ARG A 25 9.60 3.26 -7.67
N THR A 26 8.50 2.54 -7.78
CA THR A 26 7.16 2.92 -7.33
C THR A 26 6.66 1.93 -6.26
N VAL A 27 5.59 2.31 -5.57
CA VAL A 27 4.87 1.48 -4.61
C VAL A 27 3.37 1.71 -4.75
N ALA A 28 2.60 0.67 -4.48
CA ALA A 28 1.15 0.73 -4.33
C ALA A 28 0.73 -0.02 -3.06
N CYS A 29 -0.35 0.41 -2.42
CA CYS A 29 -0.79 -0.14 -1.12
C CYS A 29 -2.17 -0.81 -1.22
N ALA A 30 -2.29 -2.03 -0.72
CA ALA A 30 -3.57 -2.63 -0.39
C ALA A 30 -3.71 -2.69 1.13
N GLU A 31 -4.72 -2.02 1.67
CA GLU A 31 -4.96 -1.88 3.10
C GLU A 31 -6.25 -2.58 3.52
N SER A 32 -6.26 -3.14 4.73
CA SER A 32 -7.47 -3.66 5.38
C SER A 32 -7.63 -2.95 6.71
N LEU A 33 -7.11 -3.53 7.81
CA LEU A 33 -7.26 -2.97 9.17
C LEU A 33 -6.72 -1.54 9.32
N THR A 34 -5.68 -1.17 8.55
CA THR A 34 -5.04 0.16 8.62
C THR A 34 -5.88 1.27 8.01
N GLY A 35 -6.92 0.98 7.22
CA GLY A 35 -7.92 1.96 6.81
C GLY A 35 -7.41 3.16 6.00
N GLY A 36 -6.24 3.07 5.37
CA GLY A 36 -5.62 4.18 4.63
C GLY A 36 -4.44 4.83 5.38
N LEU A 37 -4.19 4.46 6.64
CA LEU A 37 -3.12 5.05 7.45
C LEU A 37 -1.72 4.78 6.89
N LEU A 38 -1.48 3.64 6.23
CA LEU A 38 -0.19 3.38 5.60
C LEU A 38 0.02 4.34 4.41
N SER A 39 -0.98 4.47 3.55
CA SER A 39 -0.94 5.40 2.42
C SER A 39 -0.78 6.84 2.89
N ALA A 40 -1.54 7.26 3.91
CA ALA A 40 -1.43 8.60 4.48
C ALA A 40 -0.04 8.88 5.05
N THR A 41 0.55 7.92 5.77
CA THR A 41 1.90 8.03 6.33
C THR A 41 2.95 8.24 5.22
N ILE A 42 2.79 7.60 4.06
CA ILE A 42 3.67 7.81 2.91
C ILE A 42 3.41 9.18 2.28
N VAL A 43 2.14 9.57 2.08
CA VAL A 43 1.74 10.84 1.47
C VAL A 43 2.23 12.06 2.27
N ASP A 44 2.36 11.94 3.58
CA ASP A 44 2.88 13.00 4.45
C ASP A 44 4.35 13.37 4.16
N VAL A 45 5.09 12.53 3.44
CA VAL A 45 6.50 12.77 3.09
C VAL A 45 6.61 13.62 1.81
N PRO A 46 7.34 14.74 1.82
CA PRO A 46 7.60 15.53 0.62
C PRO A 46 8.19 14.70 -0.53
N GLY A 47 7.53 14.77 -1.69
CA GLY A 47 7.93 14.03 -2.89
C GLY A 47 7.37 12.60 -2.98
N ALA A 48 6.49 12.19 -2.08
CA ALA A 48 5.78 10.90 -2.13
C ALA A 48 5.00 10.68 -3.43
N SER A 49 4.51 11.74 -4.07
CA SER A 49 3.85 11.69 -5.37
C SER A 49 4.71 11.12 -6.50
N ASN A 50 6.04 11.09 -6.34
CA ASN A 50 6.94 10.48 -7.31
C ASN A 50 7.01 8.95 -7.21
N VAL A 51 6.54 8.37 -6.09
CA VAL A 51 6.74 6.95 -5.78
C VAL A 51 5.45 6.20 -5.47
N LEU A 52 4.48 6.82 -4.78
CA LEU A 52 3.19 6.19 -4.50
C LEU A 52 2.28 6.34 -5.71
N LEU A 53 1.99 5.24 -6.41
CA LEU A 53 1.09 5.24 -7.57
C LEU A 53 -0.38 5.25 -7.20
N GLY A 54 -0.71 4.66 -6.05
CA GLY A 54 -2.08 4.55 -5.58
C GLY A 54 -2.24 3.39 -4.61
N GLY A 55 -3.50 3.07 -4.32
CA GLY A 55 -3.83 2.00 -3.42
C GLY A 55 -5.32 1.82 -3.24
N ILE A 56 -5.69 0.85 -2.41
CA ILE A 56 -7.07 0.52 -2.10
C ILE A 56 -7.21 0.13 -0.64
N VAL A 57 -8.32 0.53 -0.02
CA VAL A 57 -8.74 0.03 1.29
C VAL A 57 -9.82 -1.03 1.05
N ALA A 58 -9.47 -2.31 1.22
CA ALA A 58 -10.35 -3.47 1.08
C ALA A 58 -10.66 -4.08 2.46
N TYR A 59 -11.45 -3.37 3.27
CA TYR A 59 -11.76 -3.77 4.64
C TYR A 59 -12.64 -5.02 4.69
N ALA A 60 -13.79 -4.99 4.01
CA ALA A 60 -14.70 -6.14 3.90
C ALA A 60 -14.03 -7.31 3.14
N THR A 61 -14.27 -8.54 3.58
CA THR A 61 -13.66 -9.76 3.01
C THR A 61 -14.02 -9.91 1.54
N GLU A 62 -15.28 -9.66 1.20
CA GLU A 62 -15.84 -9.76 -0.15
C GLU A 62 -15.16 -8.78 -1.11
N LEU A 63 -14.75 -7.60 -0.62
CA LEU A 63 -14.06 -6.59 -1.43
C LEU A 63 -12.60 -6.96 -1.73
N LYS A 64 -11.97 -7.84 -0.93
CA LYS A 64 -10.63 -8.39 -1.25
C LYS A 64 -10.69 -9.18 -2.56
N GLY A 65 -11.75 -9.97 -2.74
CA GLY A 65 -12.04 -10.66 -4.00
C GLY A 65 -12.52 -9.72 -5.10
N ALA A 66 -13.57 -8.94 -4.84
CA ALA A 66 -14.23 -8.15 -5.88
C ALA A 66 -13.34 -7.04 -6.47
N LEU A 67 -12.60 -6.31 -5.62
CA LEU A 67 -11.82 -5.16 -6.07
C LEU A 67 -10.35 -5.52 -6.32
N VAL A 68 -9.74 -6.30 -5.42
CA VAL A 68 -8.32 -6.65 -5.49
C VAL A 68 -8.09 -7.99 -6.18
N GLY A 69 -9.14 -8.81 -6.34
CA GLY A 69 -9.09 -10.08 -7.06
C GLY A 69 -8.69 -11.28 -6.23
N VAL A 70 -8.40 -11.15 -4.92
CA VAL A 70 -7.94 -12.27 -4.08
C VAL A 70 -8.81 -13.52 -4.30
N ASP A 71 -8.18 -14.69 -4.35
CA ASP A 71 -8.86 -15.96 -4.60
C ASP A 71 -10.00 -16.17 -3.58
N GLY A 72 -11.22 -16.33 -4.09
CA GLY A 72 -12.41 -16.56 -3.28
C GLY A 72 -12.32 -17.86 -2.49
N ARG A 73 -11.76 -18.93 -3.09
CA ARG A 73 -11.60 -20.21 -2.39
C ARG A 73 -10.68 -20.08 -1.18
N LEU A 74 -9.59 -19.35 -1.34
CA LEU A 74 -8.67 -19.06 -0.24
C LEU A 74 -9.37 -18.26 0.88
N LEU A 75 -10.17 -17.26 0.53
CA LEU A 75 -10.92 -16.46 1.51
C LEU A 75 -11.95 -17.32 2.27
N ASP A 76 -12.63 -18.23 1.57
CA ASP A 76 -13.61 -19.14 2.16
C ASP A 76 -12.94 -20.17 3.10
N GLU A 77 -11.80 -20.72 2.69
CA GLU A 77 -11.10 -21.79 3.42
C GLU A 77 -10.24 -21.26 4.59
N ARG A 78 -9.68 -20.04 4.46
CA ARG A 78 -8.64 -19.51 5.38
C ARG A 78 -9.03 -18.19 6.04
N GLY A 79 -10.05 -17.51 5.54
CA GLY A 79 -10.46 -16.19 6.02
C GLY A 79 -9.55 -15.05 5.56
N PRO A 80 -9.89 -13.79 5.93
CA PRO A 80 -9.21 -12.59 5.44
C PRO A 80 -7.87 -12.28 6.14
N VAL A 81 -7.55 -12.97 7.24
CA VAL A 81 -6.33 -12.78 8.03
C VAL A 81 -5.45 -14.02 7.87
N ASP A 82 -4.83 -14.14 6.69
CA ASP A 82 -3.92 -15.23 6.36
C ASP A 82 -2.73 -14.65 5.55
N PRO A 83 -1.49 -15.14 5.75
CA PRO A 83 -0.31 -14.66 5.00
C PRO A 83 -0.46 -14.74 3.48
N GLU A 84 -1.14 -15.78 2.98
CA GLU A 84 -1.36 -15.99 1.55
C GLU A 84 -2.37 -14.98 0.98
N VAL A 85 -3.39 -14.61 1.76
CA VAL A 85 -4.30 -13.50 1.41
C VAL A 85 -3.54 -12.18 1.35
N ALA A 86 -2.67 -11.90 2.32
CA ALA A 86 -1.86 -10.69 2.33
C ALA A 86 -0.90 -10.62 1.13
N ARG A 87 -0.28 -11.76 0.75
CA ARG A 87 0.56 -11.87 -0.45
C ARG A 87 -0.24 -11.56 -1.71
N GLN A 88 -1.41 -12.17 -1.88
CA GLN A 88 -2.26 -11.91 -3.05
C GLN A 88 -2.73 -10.46 -3.12
N LEU A 89 -3.07 -9.83 -1.99
CA LEU A 89 -3.40 -8.40 -1.95
C LEU A 89 -2.24 -7.55 -2.51
N ALA A 90 -1.02 -7.78 -2.03
CA ALA A 90 0.18 -7.04 -2.44
C ALA A 90 0.52 -7.22 -3.92
N GLU A 91 0.50 -8.45 -4.43
CA GLU A 91 0.80 -8.72 -5.84
C GLU A 91 -0.24 -8.13 -6.79
N ARG A 92 -1.51 -8.29 -6.43
CA ARG A 92 -2.61 -7.86 -7.29
C ARG A 92 -2.78 -6.35 -7.30
N ILE A 93 -2.52 -5.66 -6.18
CA ILE A 93 -2.55 -4.19 -6.17
C ILE A 93 -1.38 -3.60 -6.97
N ARG A 94 -0.19 -4.22 -6.89
CA ARG A 94 0.96 -3.85 -7.73
C ARG A 94 0.59 -3.92 -9.21
N ALA A 95 -0.07 -5.00 -9.66
CA ALA A 95 -0.47 -5.15 -11.05
C ALA A 95 -1.57 -4.13 -11.46
N ARG A 96 -2.57 -3.90 -10.59
CA ARG A 96 -3.70 -2.98 -10.87
C ARG A 96 -3.29 -1.51 -10.91
N CYS A 97 -2.31 -1.11 -10.11
CA CYS A 97 -1.80 0.25 -10.08
C CYS A 97 -0.65 0.48 -11.07
N ALA A 98 -0.27 -0.52 -11.88
CA ALA A 98 0.81 -0.35 -12.84
C ALA A 98 0.41 0.66 -13.93
N VAL A 99 1.21 1.71 -14.11
CA VAL A 99 0.95 2.78 -15.08
C VAL A 99 2.21 3.06 -15.89
N GLY A 100 2.12 2.87 -17.20
CA GLY A 100 3.25 3.10 -18.11
C GLY A 100 4.45 2.19 -17.85
N GLY A 101 4.21 0.94 -17.43
CA GLY A 101 5.25 -0.04 -17.13
C GLY A 101 5.99 0.16 -15.80
N ARG A 102 5.53 1.11 -14.97
CA ARG A 102 6.00 1.38 -13.61
C ARG A 102 4.99 0.92 -12.58
#